data_AF-A0A293LN44-F1
#
_entry.id   AF-A0A293LN44-F1
#
_cell.length_a   1.000
_cell.length_b   1.000
_cell.length_c   1.000
_cell.angle_alpha   90.00
_cell.angle_beta   90.00
_cell.angle_gamma   90.00
#
_symmetry.space_group_name_H-M   'P 1'
#
loop_
_entity.id
_entity.type
_entity.pdbx_description
1 polymer ?
#
loop_
_entity_poly.entity_id
_entity_poly.type
_entity_poly.pdbx_seq_one_letter_code
_entity_poly.pdbx_strand_id
1 'polypeptide(L)'
;MVRLTCVHYIRKNRELYESFVDGDFDQYLKTVKNLKTWGGHLEMHAMAVLYKRDFLIFDKVGKDPYLATENGYKDYIMLCYVRGSHYDCIYPKGTLHAAAICQSVVYGILYKNVFGLGSDVDTAVQ
;
A
#
# COMPACT_ATOMS: atom_id res chain seq x y z
N MET A 1 7.73 7.56 -1.54
CA MET A 1 6.80 7.97 -2.60
C MET A 1 5.36 8.04 -2.09
N VAL A 2 4.71 6.94 -1.67
CA VAL A 2 3.29 6.96 -1.21
C VAL A 2 2.99 7.95 -0.09
N ARG A 3 3.77 7.95 1.01
CA ARG A 3 3.51 8.82 2.16
C ARG A 3 3.60 10.31 1.82
N LEU A 4 4.58 10.67 1.01
CA LEU A 4 4.75 12.05 0.55
C LEU A 4 3.59 12.48 -0.35
N THR A 5 3.14 11.59 -1.25
CA THR A 5 1.98 11.85 -2.10
C THR A 5 0.71 12.04 -1.28
N CYS A 6 0.49 11.20 -0.26
CA CYS A 6 -0.64 11.33 0.67
C CYS A 6 -0.60 12.69 1.41
N VAL A 7 0.54 13.05 2.01
CA VAL A 7 0.71 14.36 2.69
C VAL A 7 0.50 15.54 1.74
N HIS A 8 0.98 15.44 0.49
CA HIS A 8 0.76 16.48 -0.50
C HIS A 8 -0.73 16.60 -0.88
N TYR A 9 -1.41 15.48 -1.05
CA TYR A 9 -2.84 15.44 -1.34
C TYR A 9 -3.66 16.04 -0.21
N ILE A 10 -3.40 15.64 1.04
CA ILE A 10 -4.08 16.21 2.22
C ILE A 10 -3.85 17.72 2.31
N ARG A 11 -2.61 18.20 2.11
CA ARG A 11 -2.29 19.63 2.09
C ARG A 11 -3.08 20.39 1.02
N LYS A 12 -3.14 19.87 -0.21
CA LYS A 12 -3.82 20.53 -1.33
C LYS A 12 -5.33 20.62 -1.08
N ASN A 13 -5.89 19.69 -0.31
CA ASN A 13 -7.31 19.61 0.01
C ASN A 13 -7.57 19.94 1.49
N ARG A 14 -6.84 20.92 2.05
CA ARG A 14 -6.89 21.28 3.48
C ARG A 14 -8.31 21.42 4.03
N GLU A 15 -9.18 22.09 3.29
CA GLU A 15 -10.60 22.30 3.64
C GLU A 15 -11.39 21.01 3.90
N LEU A 16 -11.00 19.89 3.31
CA LEU A 16 -11.64 18.58 3.51
C LEU A 16 -11.10 17.83 4.73
N TYR A 17 -9.91 18.18 5.23
CA TYR A 17 -9.20 17.37 6.22
C TYR A 17 -8.94 18.09 7.54
N GLU A 18 -8.83 19.42 7.52
CA GLU A 18 -8.42 20.21 8.68
C GLU A 18 -9.33 20.01 9.90
N SER A 19 -10.64 19.89 9.69
CA SER A 19 -11.60 19.64 10.77
C SER A 19 -11.46 18.27 11.44
N PHE A 20 -10.73 17.34 10.83
CA PHE A 20 -10.50 15.99 11.35
C PHE A 20 -9.12 15.83 12.00
N VAL A 21 -8.33 16.91 12.02
CA VAL A 21 -6.98 16.93 12.60
C VAL A 21 -7.04 17.56 13.98
N ASP A 22 -6.56 16.85 14.99
CA ASP A 22 -6.38 17.39 16.32
C ASP A 22 -5.14 18.31 16.37
N GLY A 23 -5.37 19.59 16.64
CA GLY A 23 -4.31 20.60 16.78
C GLY A 23 -3.92 21.27 15.46
N ASP A 24 -2.66 21.72 15.37
CA ASP A 24 -2.17 22.47 14.21
C ASP A 24 -2.01 21.56 12.97
N PHE A 25 -2.68 21.93 11.89
CA PHE A 25 -2.71 21.17 10.65
C PHE A 25 -1.32 21.00 10.03
N ASP A 26 -0.51 22.05 10.01
CA ASP A 26 0.82 21.99 9.40
C ASP A 26 1.80 21.13 10.23
N GLN A 27 1.65 21.14 11.55
CA GLN A 27 2.38 20.26 12.46
C GLN A 27 1.94 18.80 12.32
N TYR A 28 0.64 18.54 12.15
CA TYR A 28 0.14 17.22 11.80
C TYR A 28 0.76 16.71 10.49
N LEU A 29 0.78 17.52 9.43
CA LEU A 29 1.39 17.12 8.15
C LEU A 29 2.89 16.83 8.27
N LYS A 30 3.63 17.54 9.12
CA LYS A 30 5.03 17.22 9.43
C LYS A 30 5.16 15.88 10.14
N THR A 31 4.28 15.60 11.10
CA THR A 31 4.25 14.34 11.86
C THR A 31 3.94 13.16 10.95
N VAL A 32 2.92 13.26 10.10
CA VAL A 32 2.54 12.21 9.15
C VAL A 32 3.62 11.99 8.09
N LYS A 33 4.41 13.00 7.74
CA LYS A 33 5.54 12.84 6.80
C LYS A 33 6.67 11.96 7.36
N ASN A 34 6.78 11.82 8.69
CA ASN A 34 7.80 10.97 9.32
C ASN A 34 7.48 9.48 9.11
N LEU A 35 8.47 8.69 8.67
CA LEU A 35 8.33 7.25 8.41
C LEU A 35 8.04 6.43 9.68
N LYS A 36 8.39 6.94 10.86
CA LYS A 36 8.12 6.28 12.14
C LYS A 36 6.70 6.50 12.64
N THR A 37 5.95 7.42 12.04
CA THR A 37 4.57 7.72 12.40
C THR A 37 3.62 6.74 11.75
N TRP A 38 2.69 6.20 12.55
CA TRP A 38 1.63 5.34 12.03
C TRP A 38 0.59 6.16 11.26
N GLY A 39 0.09 5.59 10.16
CA GLY A 39 -1.07 6.17 9.48
C GLY A 39 -2.36 5.71 10.16
N GLY A 40 -3.41 6.51 10.04
CA GLY A 40 -4.75 6.21 10.51
C GLY A 40 -5.79 6.33 9.41
N HIS A 41 -7.04 6.52 9.84
CA HIS A 41 -8.20 6.54 8.97
C HIS A 41 -8.19 7.73 8.00
N LEU A 42 -7.65 8.89 8.43
CA LEU A 42 -7.56 10.09 7.59
C LEU A 42 -6.65 9.83 6.38
N GLU A 43 -5.47 9.23 6.60
CA GLU A 43 -4.58 8.86 5.50
C GLU A 43 -5.17 7.75 4.62
N MET A 44 -5.88 6.77 5.18
CA MET A 44 -6.59 5.76 4.40
C MET A 44 -7.63 6.40 3.49
N HIS A 45 -8.46 7.31 4.02
CA HIS A 45 -9.45 8.02 3.23
C HIS A 45 -8.80 8.85 2.11
N ALA A 46 -7.77 9.63 2.43
CA ALA A 46 -7.04 10.42 1.45
C ALA A 46 -6.43 9.56 0.32
N MET A 47 -5.84 8.42 0.68
CA MET A 47 -5.30 7.47 -0.29
C MET A 47 -6.41 6.79 -1.11
N ALA A 48 -7.57 6.51 -0.51
CA ALA A 48 -8.67 5.88 -1.22
C ALA A 48 -9.16 6.75 -2.36
N VAL A 49 -9.35 8.05 -2.10
CA VAL A 49 -9.74 9.02 -3.12
C VAL A 49 -8.62 9.22 -4.14
N LEU A 50 -7.38 9.36 -3.69
CA LEU A 50 -6.21 9.58 -4.56
C LEU A 50 -6.01 8.44 -5.57
N TYR A 51 -6.14 7.18 -5.13
CA TYR A 51 -5.92 6.00 -5.97
C TYR A 51 -7.20 5.43 -6.57
N LYS A 52 -8.37 6.01 -6.25
CA LYS A 52 -9.69 5.52 -6.66
C LYS A 52 -9.93 4.06 -6.28
N ARG A 53 -9.59 3.72 -5.03
CA ARG A 53 -9.71 2.37 -4.47
C ARG A 53 -10.16 2.44 -3.02
N ASP A 54 -11.17 1.68 -2.65
CA ASP A 54 -11.59 1.63 -1.25
C ASP A 54 -10.71 0.68 -0.43
N PHE A 55 -10.60 0.90 0.89
CA PHE A 55 -9.84 0.02 1.78
C PHE A 55 -10.76 -1.07 2.34
N LEU A 56 -10.40 -2.34 2.10
CA LEU A 56 -11.08 -3.50 2.67
C LEU A 56 -10.18 -4.12 3.75
N ILE A 57 -10.68 -4.14 4.99
CA ILE A 57 -9.91 -4.57 6.16
C ILE A 57 -10.38 -5.94 6.65
N PHE A 58 -9.42 -6.84 6.83
CA PHE A 58 -9.58 -8.13 7.47
C PHE A 58 -9.03 -8.03 8.89
N ASP A 59 -9.84 -8.32 9.91
CA ASP A 59 -9.45 -8.13 11.32
C ASP A 59 -9.19 -9.47 12.02
N LYS A 60 -10.08 -10.45 11.86
CA LYS A 60 -9.98 -11.75 12.51
C LYS A 60 -10.37 -12.88 11.58
N VAL A 61 -9.73 -14.04 11.77
CA VAL A 61 -10.10 -15.26 11.05
C VAL A 61 -11.56 -15.61 11.33
N GLY A 62 -12.33 -15.89 10.28
CA GLY A 62 -13.75 -16.24 10.37
C GLY A 62 -14.70 -15.06 10.51
N LYS A 63 -14.21 -13.82 10.55
CA LYS A 63 -15.03 -12.61 10.50
C LYS A 63 -15.01 -12.05 9.08
N ASP A 64 -16.17 -11.60 8.60
CA ASP A 64 -16.25 -10.91 7.31
C ASP A 64 -15.40 -9.63 7.32
N PRO A 65 -14.73 -9.32 6.21
CA PRO A 65 -14.00 -8.06 6.09
C PRO A 65 -14.97 -6.88 6.06
N TYR A 66 -14.48 -5.71 6.45
CA TYR A 66 -15.27 -4.47 6.43
C TYR A 66 -14.57 -3.39 5.60
N LEU A 67 -15.37 -2.50 5.01
CA LEU A 67 -14.86 -1.34 4.31
C LEU A 67 -14.43 -0.29 5.32
N ALA A 68 -13.15 0.10 5.31
CA ALA A 68 -12.66 1.27 6.04
C ALA A 68 -12.90 2.57 5.26
N THR A 69 -13.15 2.48 3.96
CA THR A 69 -13.58 3.63 3.16
C THR A 69 -14.70 3.20 2.23
N GLU A 70 -15.69 4.06 2.05
CA GLU A 70 -16.93 3.75 1.32
C GLU A 70 -17.20 4.80 0.23
N ASN A 71 -16.24 5.00 -0.66
CA ASN A 71 -16.38 5.95 -1.78
C ASN A 71 -17.11 5.34 -2.98
N GLY A 72 -17.38 4.03 -2.97
CA GLY A 72 -18.05 3.32 -4.06
C GLY A 72 -17.11 2.95 -5.21
N TYR A 73 -15.81 2.85 -4.95
CA TYR A 73 -14.85 2.41 -5.96
C TYR A 73 -14.98 0.91 -6.21
N LYS A 74 -14.70 0.48 -7.45
CA LYS A 74 -14.80 -0.93 -7.86
C LYS A 74 -13.64 -1.80 -7.35
N ASP A 75 -12.48 -1.18 -7.18
CA ASP A 75 -11.24 -1.83 -6.79
C ASP A 75 -10.92 -1.54 -5.32
N TYR A 76 -10.19 -2.47 -4.68
CA TYR A 76 -9.84 -2.37 -3.27
C TYR A 76 -8.33 -2.43 -3.01
N ILE A 77 -7.89 -1.72 -1.97
CA ILE A 77 -6.64 -1.98 -1.27
C ILE A 77 -6.99 -2.86 -0.06
N MET A 78 -6.49 -4.10 -0.05
CA MET A 78 -6.83 -5.07 0.99
C MET A 78 -5.74 -5.13 2.06
N LEU A 79 -6.12 -4.96 3.33
CA LEU A 79 -5.21 -5.01 4.46
C LEU A 79 -5.70 -5.97 5.55
N CYS A 80 -4.77 -6.57 6.28
CA CYS A 80 -5.03 -7.29 7.52
C CYS A 80 -4.69 -6.38 8.70
N TYR A 81 -5.60 -6.19 9.65
CA TYR A 81 -5.32 -5.49 10.91
C TYR A 81 -4.83 -6.48 11.97
N VAL A 82 -3.56 -6.36 12.34
CA VAL A 82 -2.85 -7.31 13.18
C VAL A 82 -2.50 -6.67 14.52
N ARG A 83 -2.82 -7.36 15.62
CA ARG A 83 -2.40 -7.02 17.00
C ARG A 83 -2.70 -5.57 17.43
N GLY A 84 -3.80 -5.00 16.95
CA GLY A 84 -4.32 -3.72 17.45
C GLY A 84 -3.53 -2.48 16.99
N SER A 85 -2.64 -2.59 16.00
CA SER A 85 -1.94 -1.41 15.46
C SER A 85 -1.28 -1.61 14.10
N HIS A 86 -1.02 -2.86 13.71
CA HIS A 86 -0.26 -3.15 12.50
C HIS A 86 -1.18 -3.45 11.32
N TYR A 87 -0.78 -3.03 10.13
CA TYR A 87 -1.47 -3.39 8.89
C TYR A 87 -0.52 -4.13 7.96
N ASP A 88 -0.92 -5.32 7.54
CA ASP A 88 -0.24 -6.10 6.51
C ASP A 88 -1.03 -6.10 5.20
N CYS A 89 -0.35 -6.18 4.06
CA CYS A 89 -1.02 -6.26 2.76
C CYS A 89 -1.59 -7.67 2.53
N ILE A 90 -2.81 -7.73 2.00
CA ILE A 90 -3.43 -8.99 1.56
C ILE A 90 -3.49 -8.99 0.03
N TYR A 91 -3.14 -10.13 -0.55
CA TYR A 91 -3.23 -10.35 -1.98
C TYR A 91 -4.05 -11.61 -2.27
N PRO A 92 -4.83 -11.64 -3.38
CA PRO A 92 -5.45 -12.86 -3.86
C PRO A 92 -4.41 -13.94 -4.09
N LYS A 93 -4.78 -15.21 -3.89
CA LYS A 93 -3.86 -16.35 -4.04
C LYS A 93 -3.15 -16.39 -5.40
N GLY A 94 -3.83 -15.97 -6.47
CA GLY A 94 -3.24 -15.90 -7.81
C GLY A 94 -2.12 -14.88 -7.99
N THR A 95 -2.05 -13.84 -7.13
CA THR A 95 -1.05 -12.78 -7.24
C THR A 95 0.37 -13.32 -7.08
N LEU A 96 0.58 -14.29 -6.18
CA LEU A 96 1.90 -14.90 -5.99
C LEU A 96 2.37 -15.63 -7.26
N HIS A 97 1.46 -16.33 -7.94
CA HIS A 97 1.77 -17.03 -9.18
C HIS A 97 2.12 -16.04 -10.30
N ALA A 98 1.31 -14.98 -10.47
CA ALA A 98 1.60 -13.92 -11.44
C ALA A 98 2.94 -13.22 -11.13
N ALA A 99 3.20 -12.91 -9.86
CA ALA A 99 4.46 -12.32 -9.42
C ALA A 99 5.66 -13.22 -9.72
N ALA A 100 5.54 -14.53 -9.50
CA ALA A 100 6.60 -15.49 -9.81
C ALA A 100 6.93 -15.53 -11.31
N ILE A 101 5.92 -15.45 -12.19
CA ILE A 101 6.12 -15.35 -13.64
C ILE A 101 6.81 -14.04 -14.01
N CYS A 102 6.30 -12.90 -13.50
CA CYS A 102 6.92 -11.61 -13.76
C CYS A 102 8.38 -11.58 -13.28
N GLN A 103 8.64 -12.15 -12.09
CA GLN A 103 9.96 -12.23 -11.51
C GLN A 103 10.91 -13.06 -12.38
N SER A 104 10.47 -14.21 -12.91
CA SER A 104 11.32 -15.05 -13.77
C SER A 104 11.68 -14.34 -15.08
N VAL A 105 10.73 -13.61 -15.68
CA VAL A 105 10.98 -12.81 -16.89
C VAL A 105 11.99 -11.68 -16.61
N VAL A 106 11.75 -10.90 -15.54
CA VAL A 106 12.61 -9.76 -15.17
C VAL A 106 14.03 -10.24 -14.87
N TYR A 107 14.19 -11.29 -14.06
CA TYR A 107 15.51 -11.82 -13.75
C TYR A 107 16.18 -12.49 -14.94
N GLY A 108 15.43 -13.16 -15.81
CA GLY A 108 15.96 -13.68 -17.06
C GLY A 108 16.60 -12.58 -17.91
N ILE A 109 15.89 -11.45 -18.10
CA ILE A 109 16.41 -10.30 -18.84
C ILE A 109 17.62 -9.67 -18.13
N LEU A 110 17.53 -9.43 -16.82
CA LEU A 110 18.61 -8.80 -16.08
C LEU A 110 19.88 -9.64 -16.11
N TYR A 111 19.79 -10.92 -15.80
CA TYR A 111 20.98 -11.78 -15.72
C TYR A 111 21.58 -12.09 -17.09
N LYS A 112 20.76 -12.42 -18.08
CA LYS A 112 21.27 -12.82 -19.40
C LYS A 112 21.63 -11.63 -20.27
N ASN A 113 20.81 -10.57 -20.27
CA ASN A 113 20.90 -9.51 -21.29
C ASN A 113 21.47 -8.19 -20.76
N VAL A 114 21.45 -7.95 -19.45
CA VAL A 114 21.99 -6.70 -18.86
C VAL A 114 23.33 -6.95 -18.18
N PHE A 115 23.40 -7.97 -17.32
CA PHE A 115 24.60 -8.28 -16.56
C PHE A 115 25.53 -9.28 -17.27
N GLY A 116 25.07 -9.92 -18.35
CA GLY A 116 25.89 -10.83 -19.16
C GLY A 116 26.36 -12.07 -18.40
N LEU A 117 25.61 -12.51 -17.37
CA LEU A 117 25.97 -13.64 -16.50
C LEU A 117 25.81 -15.02 -17.17
N GLY A 118 25.43 -15.07 -18.45
CA GLY A 118 25.55 -16.26 -19.29
C GLY A 118 24.93 -17.55 -18.72
N SER A 119 25.55 -18.70 -19.05
CA SER A 119 25.14 -20.07 -18.68
C SER A 119 25.27 -20.41 -17.21
N ASP A 120 25.89 -19.56 -16.38
CA ASP A 120 26.08 -19.83 -14.95
C ASP A 120 24.77 -19.71 -14.13
N VAL A 121 23.74 -19.09 -14.71
CA VAL A 121 22.42 -18.92 -14.08
C VAL A 121 21.58 -20.21 -14.12
N ASP A 122 21.82 -21.08 -15.10
CA ASP A 122 21.08 -22.34 -15.25
C ASP A 122 21.61 -23.43 -14.27
N THR A 123 22.79 -23.24 -13.67
CA THR A 123 23.44 -24.17 -12.73
C THR A 123 22.95 -24.04 -11.28
N ALA A 124 22.22 -22.97 -10.94
CA ALA A 124 21.76 -22.68 -9.57
C ALA A 124 20.31 -23.16 -9.27
N VAL A 125 19.68 -23.86 -10.22
CA VAL A 125 18.29 -24.32 -10.15
C VAL A 125 18.14 -25.85 -10.13
N GLN A 126 19.24 -26.59 -9.93
CA GLN A 126 19.24 -28.04 -9.71
C GLN A 126 19.37 -28.41 -8.23
#